data_AF-A0A914X400-F1
#
_entry.id   AF-A0A914X400-F1
#
_cell.length_a   1.000
_cell.length_b   1.000
_cell.length_c   1.000
_cell.angle_alpha   90.00
_cell.angle_beta   90.00
_cell.angle_gamma   90.00
#
_symmetry.space_group_name_H-M   'P 1'
#
loop_
_entity.id
_entity.type
_entity.pdbx_description
1 polymer ?
#
loop_
_entity_poly.entity_id
_entity_poly.type
_entity_poly.pdbx_seq_one_letter_code
_entity_poly.pdbx_strand_id
1 'polypeptide(L)'
;MLEEFDKPPAILMLNQYAINMTHNFLCNTAQMRGVHERLVFVTVDKTAAEVLRKEWPHVKQFYWPTPCLYKRFNFAEPAYQLIYVLRANLAAILIRHGYSFWMMQQDTFWRANLFDLNLEYNSDYDMLFDQIGDSADSPRAELVNGANFFVRANNKSLEFFNAIANKLSHWYAPDMAIMIHQCYTWGHNRSKCEFM
;
A
#
# COMPACT_ATOMS: atom_id res chain seq x y z
N MET A 1 5.61 17.53 1.31
CA MET A 1 5.98 16.12 1.09
C MET A 1 5.17 15.50 -0.04
N LEU A 2 3.86 15.27 0.09
CA LEU A 2 3.08 14.62 -0.99
C LEU A 2 2.63 15.57 -2.11
N GLU A 3 2.59 16.88 -1.86
CA GLU A 3 2.32 17.92 -2.87
C GLU A 3 3.44 18.07 -3.92
N GLU A 4 4.60 17.45 -3.68
CA GLU A 4 5.76 17.52 -4.57
C GLU A 4 5.71 16.50 -5.72
N PHE A 5 4.71 15.61 -5.73
CA PHE A 5 4.63 14.54 -6.71
C PHE A 5 3.65 14.87 -7.83
N ASP A 6 4.14 14.88 -9.07
CA ASP A 6 3.30 15.06 -10.28
C ASP A 6 2.38 13.87 -10.55
N LYS A 7 2.74 12.68 -10.05
CA LYS A 7 1.99 11.43 -10.18
C LYS A 7 1.78 10.78 -8.81
N PRO A 8 0.74 9.96 -8.62
CA PRO A 8 0.47 9.29 -7.34
C PRO A 8 1.71 8.58 -6.77
N PRO A 9 2.18 8.90 -5.55
CA PRO A 9 3.33 8.23 -4.96
C PRO A 9 2.99 6.79 -4.55
N ALA A 10 4.02 5.95 -4.43
CA ALA A 10 3.91 4.61 -3.85
C ALA A 10 4.37 4.62 -2.39
N ILE A 11 3.46 4.26 -1.51
CA ILE A 11 3.66 4.23 -0.07
C ILE A 11 4.04 2.82 0.35
N LEU A 12 5.17 2.70 1.04
CA LEU A 12 5.66 1.45 1.63
C LEU A 12 5.87 1.64 3.12
N MET A 13 5.64 0.61 3.92
CA MET A 13 5.84 0.64 5.37
C MET A 13 6.88 -0.38 5.81
N LEU A 14 7.74 0.02 6.74
CA LEU A 14 8.76 -0.88 7.27
C LEU A 14 9.15 -0.57 8.70
N ASN A 15 9.53 -1.63 9.39
CA ASN A 15 10.32 -1.59 10.61
C ASN A 15 11.72 -2.17 10.36
N GLN A 16 12.55 -2.22 11.40
CA GLN A 16 13.93 -2.67 11.35
C GLN A 16 14.11 -4.09 10.80
N TYR A 17 13.11 -4.96 10.92
CA TYR A 17 13.20 -6.35 10.46
C TYR A 17 12.98 -6.50 8.95
N ALA A 18 12.45 -5.46 8.29
CA ALA A 18 12.25 -5.45 6.85
C ALA A 18 13.34 -4.66 6.10
N ILE A 19 14.40 -4.20 6.77
CA ILE A 19 15.50 -3.42 6.15
C ILE A 19 16.16 -4.21 5.01
N ASN A 20 16.61 -5.45 5.26
CA ASN A 20 17.31 -6.24 4.24
C ASN A 20 16.44 -6.48 3.00
N MET A 21 15.17 -6.75 3.21
CA MET A 21 14.18 -6.92 2.14
C MET A 21 13.96 -5.60 1.37
N THR A 22 13.90 -4.48 2.09
CA THR A 22 13.82 -3.14 1.49
C THR A 22 15.05 -2.85 0.62
N HIS A 23 16.25 -3.19 1.08
CA HIS A 23 17.46 -3.04 0.29
C HIS A 23 17.43 -3.89 -0.98
N ASN A 24 16.95 -5.14 -0.89
CA ASN A 24 16.79 -5.98 -2.08
C ASN A 24 15.84 -5.34 -3.10
N PHE A 25 14.70 -4.80 -2.64
CA PHE A 25 13.74 -4.12 -3.50
C PHE A 25 14.31 -2.85 -4.15
N LEU A 26 14.99 -2.00 -3.36
CA LEU A 26 15.61 -0.78 -3.87
C LEU A 26 16.73 -1.08 -4.87
N CYS A 27 17.55 -2.11 -4.62
CA CYS A 27 18.55 -2.59 -5.56
C CYS A 27 17.93 -3.14 -6.85
N ASN A 28 16.86 -3.96 -6.74
CA ASN A 28 16.15 -4.51 -7.89
C ASN A 28 15.59 -3.41 -8.80
N THR A 29 15.10 -2.32 -8.22
CA THR A 29 14.48 -1.20 -8.94
C THR A 29 15.44 -0.06 -9.28
N ALA A 30 16.71 -0.13 -8.89
CA ALA A 30 17.67 0.98 -9.02
C ALA A 30 17.91 1.44 -10.46
N GLN A 31 17.75 0.54 -11.43
CA GLN A 31 17.92 0.86 -12.86
C GLN A 31 16.61 1.25 -13.55
N MET A 32 15.48 1.22 -12.83
CA MET A 32 14.16 1.57 -13.35
C MET A 32 13.92 3.07 -13.13
N ARG A 33 14.06 3.84 -14.21
CA ARG A 33 13.96 5.31 -14.16
C ARG A 33 12.59 5.76 -13.61
N GLY A 34 12.61 6.69 -12.67
CA GLY A 34 11.39 7.29 -12.11
C GLY A 34 10.74 6.47 -10.99
N VAL A 35 11.26 5.27 -10.66
CA VAL A 35 10.69 4.45 -9.58
C VAL A 35 10.98 5.09 -8.23
N HIS A 36 12.26 5.31 -7.90
CA HIS A 36 12.69 5.78 -6.57
C HIS A 36 12.16 7.17 -6.24
N GLU A 37 11.98 8.01 -7.26
CA GLU A 37 11.39 9.35 -7.15
C GLU A 37 9.91 9.33 -6.78
N ARG A 38 9.21 8.20 -6.97
CA ARG A 38 7.81 7.99 -6.59
C ARG A 38 7.64 7.24 -5.27
N LEU A 39 8.70 6.65 -4.71
CA LEU A 39 8.61 5.87 -3.47
C LEU A 39 8.62 6.78 -2.24
N VAL A 40 7.73 6.49 -1.31
CA VAL A 40 7.69 7.09 0.03
C VAL A 40 7.67 5.98 1.07
N PHE A 41 8.71 5.91 1.89
CA PHE A 41 8.81 4.93 2.97
C PHE A 41 8.33 5.52 4.29
N VAL A 42 7.30 4.93 4.86
CA VAL A 42 6.85 5.19 6.23
C VAL A 42 7.61 4.26 7.17
N THR A 43 8.63 4.80 7.83
CA THR A 43 9.46 4.08 8.80
C THR A 43 8.82 4.15 10.17
N VAL A 44 8.51 3.00 10.77
CA VAL A 44 7.79 2.99 12.06
C VAL A 44 8.70 3.05 13.26
N ASP A 45 9.99 2.70 13.12
CA ASP A 45 10.99 2.76 14.18
C ASP A 45 12.25 3.52 13.77
N LYS A 46 13.01 3.94 14.78
CA LYS A 46 14.18 4.78 14.62
C LYS A 46 15.31 4.09 13.83
N THR A 47 15.52 2.79 14.02
CA THR A 47 16.57 2.03 13.34
C THR A 47 16.31 2.04 11.83
N ALA A 48 15.08 1.72 11.41
CA ALA A 48 14.71 1.76 10.00
C ALA A 48 14.86 3.17 9.40
N ALA A 49 14.44 4.21 10.11
CA ALA A 49 14.56 5.60 9.68
C ALA A 49 16.02 6.05 9.51
N GLU A 50 16.90 5.66 10.43
CA GLU A 50 18.33 6.02 10.39
C GLU A 50 19.07 5.29 9.29
N VAL A 51 18.84 3.98 9.14
CA VAL A 51 19.47 3.18 8.09
C VAL A 51 19.05 3.68 6.71
N LEU A 52 17.75 3.84 6.47
CA LEU A 52 17.25 4.28 5.16
C LEU A 52 17.74 5.69 4.81
N ARG A 53 17.80 6.61 5.79
CA ARG A 53 18.34 7.96 5.58
C ARG A 53 19.81 7.97 5.19
N LYS A 54 20.58 7.06 5.78
CA LYS A 54 22.02 6.97 5.56
C LYS A 54 22.34 6.32 4.22
N GLU A 55 21.65 5.23 3.89
CA GLU A 55 22.00 4.38 2.74
C GLU A 55 21.24 4.75 1.46
N TRP A 56 20.03 5.31 1.58
CA TRP A 56 19.17 5.70 0.46
C TRP A 56 18.66 7.14 0.63
N PRO A 57 19.55 8.15 0.69
CA PRO A 57 19.17 9.54 1.01
C PRO A 57 18.25 10.22 0.00
N HIS A 58 18.18 9.69 -1.23
CA HIS A 58 17.37 10.24 -2.32
C HIS A 58 15.92 9.73 -2.30
N VAL A 59 15.65 8.63 -1.59
CA VAL A 59 14.30 8.10 -1.43
C VAL A 59 13.57 8.88 -0.35
N LYS A 60 12.32 9.27 -0.63
CA LYS A 60 11.52 10.02 0.34
C LYS A 60 11.11 9.10 1.49
N GLN A 61 11.16 9.64 2.70
CA GLN A 61 10.70 8.91 3.88
C GLN A 61 9.94 9.80 4.85
N PHE A 62 9.06 9.16 5.63
CA PHE A 62 8.34 9.75 6.73
C PHE A 62 8.51 8.87 7.97
N TYR A 63 9.15 9.40 9.01
CA TYR A 63 9.31 8.68 10.26
C TYR A 63 8.06 8.83 11.14
N TRP A 64 7.36 7.72 11.37
CA TRP A 64 6.17 7.64 12.21
C TRP A 64 6.40 6.68 13.38
N PRO A 65 6.94 7.15 14.52
CA PRO A 65 7.21 6.29 15.67
C PRO A 65 5.94 5.58 16.15
N THR A 66 5.91 4.26 15.99
CA THR A 66 4.78 3.41 16.37
C THR A 66 5.26 2.25 17.24
N PRO A 67 5.46 2.46 18.57
CA PRO A 67 6.14 1.50 19.45
C PRO A 67 5.58 0.07 19.45
N CYS A 68 4.28 -0.09 19.26
CA CYS A 68 3.64 -1.41 19.18
C CYS A 68 4.06 -2.21 17.93
N LEU A 69 4.68 -1.57 16.93
CA LEU A 69 5.17 -2.17 15.69
C LEU A 69 6.69 -2.39 15.66
N TYR A 70 7.40 -2.15 16.78
CA TYR A 70 8.87 -2.28 16.85
C TYR A 70 9.36 -3.73 16.93
N LYS A 71 8.43 -4.69 17.02
CA LYS A 71 8.71 -6.13 17.10
C LYS A 71 8.62 -6.76 15.71
N ARG A 72 9.27 -7.91 15.56
CA ARG A 72 9.14 -8.70 14.34
C ARG A 72 7.68 -9.09 14.15
N PHE A 73 7.20 -8.98 12.92
CA PHE A 73 5.87 -9.44 12.58
C PHE A 73 5.93 -10.93 12.23
N ASN A 74 5.20 -11.76 12.97
CA ASN A 74 4.89 -13.11 12.52
C ASN A 74 3.43 -13.17 12.05
N PHE A 75 3.17 -14.06 11.11
CA PHE A 75 1.83 -14.30 10.62
C PHE A 75 0.89 -14.68 11.78
N ALA A 76 -0.33 -14.15 11.76
CA ALA A 76 -1.35 -14.34 12.80
C ALA A 76 -0.98 -13.80 14.21
N GLU A 77 0.04 -12.93 14.35
CA GLU A 77 0.28 -12.23 15.61
C GLU A 77 -0.47 -10.89 15.70
N PRO A 78 -0.82 -10.42 16.92
CA PRO A 78 -1.49 -9.12 17.11
C PRO A 78 -0.74 -7.93 16.51
N ALA A 79 0.60 -7.94 16.54
CA ALA A 79 1.41 -6.89 15.95
C ALA A 79 1.21 -6.78 14.42
N TYR A 80 0.94 -7.91 13.75
CA TYR A 80 0.63 -7.94 12.33
C TYR A 80 -0.77 -7.38 12.02
N GLN A 81 -1.71 -7.46 12.96
CA GLN A 81 -3.00 -6.77 12.79
C GLN A 81 -2.87 -5.25 12.88
N LEU A 82 -2.00 -4.78 13.77
CA LEU A 82 -1.79 -3.34 13.96
C LEU A 82 -1.21 -2.67 12.69
N ILE A 83 -0.45 -3.40 11.86
CA ILE A 83 -0.02 -2.85 10.57
C ILE A 83 -1.19 -2.62 9.61
N TYR A 84 -2.21 -3.49 9.61
CA TYR A 84 -3.41 -3.31 8.79
C TYR A 84 -4.26 -2.12 9.27
N VAL A 85 -4.39 -1.98 10.60
CA VAL A 85 -5.06 -0.81 11.19
C VAL A 85 -4.32 0.48 10.78
N LEU A 86 -3.00 0.51 10.89
CA LEU A 86 -2.19 1.67 10.47
C LEU A 86 -2.35 1.93 8.96
N ARG A 87 -2.28 0.88 8.13
CA ARG A 87 -2.42 0.95 6.67
C ARG A 87 -3.75 1.56 6.25
N ALA A 88 -4.85 1.08 6.82
CA ALA A 88 -6.19 1.56 6.50
C ALA A 88 -6.42 3.00 6.96
N ASN A 89 -5.92 3.36 8.14
CA ASN A 89 -6.02 4.74 8.64
C ASN A 89 -5.17 5.71 7.81
N LEU A 90 -3.94 5.32 7.44
CA LEU A 90 -3.10 6.10 6.56
C LEU A 90 -3.78 6.33 5.20
N ALA A 91 -4.31 5.26 4.59
CA ALA A 91 -5.09 5.37 3.36
C ALA A 91 -6.25 6.36 3.47
N ALA A 92 -7.08 6.25 4.51
CA ALA A 92 -8.20 7.16 4.75
C ALA A 92 -7.75 8.62 4.91
N ILE A 93 -6.62 8.88 5.60
CA ILE A 93 -6.06 10.22 5.76
C ILE A 93 -5.58 10.77 4.42
N LEU A 94 -4.83 9.99 3.64
CA LEU A 94 -4.34 10.40 2.32
C LEU A 94 -5.49 10.80 1.40
N ILE A 95 -6.54 9.97 1.33
CA ILE A 95 -7.72 10.24 0.51
C ILE A 95 -8.45 11.50 0.98
N ARG A 96 -8.61 11.68 2.29
CA ARG A 96 -9.27 12.86 2.87
C ARG A 96 -8.57 14.16 2.48
N HIS A 97 -7.26 14.12 2.29
CA HIS A 97 -6.45 15.25 1.82
C HIS A 97 -6.33 15.33 0.29
N GLY A 98 -7.05 14.49 -0.46
CA GLY A 98 -7.06 14.52 -1.93
C GLY A 98 -5.90 13.80 -2.59
N TYR A 99 -5.10 13.02 -1.85
CA TYR A 99 -3.96 12.30 -2.41
C TYR A 99 -4.36 10.91 -2.91
N SER A 100 -4.25 10.70 -4.23
CA SER A 100 -4.25 9.36 -4.82
C SER A 100 -2.88 8.72 -4.60
N PHE A 101 -2.82 7.41 -4.39
CA PHE A 101 -1.55 6.73 -4.09
C PHE A 101 -1.59 5.26 -4.50
N TRP A 102 -0.38 4.69 -4.64
CA TRP A 102 -0.15 3.27 -4.59
C TRP A 102 0.19 2.88 -3.16
N MET A 103 -0.35 1.76 -2.68
CA MET A 103 0.11 1.09 -1.47
C MET A 103 0.81 -0.18 -1.90
N MET A 104 2.07 -0.35 -1.51
CA MET A 104 2.93 -1.41 -2.02
C MET A 104 3.71 -2.10 -0.90
N GLN A 105 4.12 -3.34 -1.14
CA GLN A 105 5.04 -4.08 -0.29
C GLN A 105 6.37 -4.32 -1.00
N GLN A 106 7.45 -4.17 -0.22
CA GLN A 106 8.84 -4.33 -0.67
C GLN A 106 9.32 -5.79 -0.74
N ASP A 107 8.48 -6.78 -0.42
CA ASP A 107 8.79 -8.21 -0.55
C ASP A 107 8.56 -8.75 -1.97
N THR A 108 8.61 -7.87 -2.97
CA THR A 108 8.36 -8.20 -4.38
C THR A 108 9.61 -7.98 -5.24
N PHE A 109 9.64 -8.65 -6.39
CA PHE A 109 10.69 -8.48 -7.40
C PHE A 109 10.08 -7.97 -8.70
N TRP A 110 10.51 -6.79 -9.14
CA TRP A 110 10.04 -6.17 -10.36
C TRP A 110 10.92 -6.58 -11.53
N ARG A 111 10.25 -7.01 -12.61
CA ARG A 111 10.91 -7.29 -13.91
C ARG A 111 10.82 -6.10 -14.86
N ALA A 112 9.89 -5.20 -14.60
CA ALA A 112 9.66 -3.97 -15.35
C ALA A 112 9.09 -2.91 -14.40
N ASN A 113 9.12 -1.65 -14.81
CA ASN A 113 8.59 -0.54 -14.05
C ASN A 113 7.05 -0.53 -14.12
N LEU A 114 6.39 -0.74 -12.98
CA LEU A 114 4.91 -0.70 -12.88
C LEU A 114 4.35 0.66 -13.33
N PHE A 115 5.07 1.75 -13.06
CA PHE A 115 4.61 3.10 -13.35
C PHE A 115 4.55 3.43 -14.84
N ASP A 116 5.21 2.64 -15.69
CA ASP A 116 5.16 2.82 -17.14
C ASP A 116 3.84 2.28 -17.73
N LEU A 117 3.09 1.48 -16.97
CA LEU A 117 1.76 0.99 -17.38
C LEU A 117 0.68 2.08 -17.34
N ASN A 118 0.94 3.21 -16.65
CA ASN A 118 0.04 4.37 -16.61
C ASN A 118 -1.39 4.01 -16.15
N LEU A 119 -1.52 3.01 -15.28
CA LEU A 119 -2.82 2.51 -14.78
C LEU A 119 -3.56 3.61 -14.01
N GLU A 120 -2.86 4.46 -13.26
CA GLU A 120 -3.47 5.55 -12.48
C GLU A 120 -4.37 6.51 -13.29
N TYR A 121 -4.17 6.62 -14.61
CA TYR A 121 -4.93 7.50 -15.49
C TYR A 121 -6.30 6.95 -15.90
N ASN A 122 -6.56 5.64 -15.75
CA ASN A 122 -7.84 5.06 -16.10
C ASN A 122 -8.92 5.47 -15.07
N SER A 123 -9.89 6.29 -15.48
CA SER A 123 -10.96 6.81 -14.63
C SER A 123 -12.10 5.81 -14.34
N ASP A 124 -12.06 4.60 -14.89
CA ASP A 124 -13.18 3.67 -14.84
C ASP A 124 -13.38 3.01 -13.47
N TYR A 125 -12.33 2.95 -12.65
CA TYR A 125 -12.35 2.38 -11.30
C TYR A 125 -11.98 3.39 -10.22
N ASP A 126 -12.47 3.23 -9.00
CA ASP A 126 -12.02 4.03 -7.85
C ASP A 126 -10.73 3.45 -7.23
N MET A 127 -10.59 2.13 -7.31
CA MET A 127 -9.47 1.35 -6.76
C MET A 127 -9.11 0.22 -7.72
N LEU A 128 -7.81 -0.04 -7.85
CA LEU A 128 -7.26 -1.15 -8.63
C LEU A 128 -6.44 -2.04 -7.70
N PHE A 129 -6.80 -3.32 -7.62
CA PHE A 129 -6.17 -4.30 -6.75
C PHE A 129 -5.39 -5.32 -7.55
N ASP A 130 -4.20 -5.69 -7.08
CA ASP A 130 -3.50 -6.88 -7.54
C ASP A 130 -4.35 -8.13 -7.21
N GLN A 131 -4.43 -9.07 -8.14
CA GLN A 131 -5.19 -10.31 -7.95
C GLN A 131 -4.35 -11.41 -7.28
N ILE A 132 -5.01 -12.33 -6.58
CA ILE A 132 -4.37 -13.58 -6.10
C ILE A 132 -4.24 -14.60 -7.24
N GLY A 133 -5.08 -14.48 -8.27
CA GLY A 133 -5.08 -15.34 -9.46
C GLY A 133 -3.81 -15.20 -10.30
N ASP A 134 -3.57 -16.20 -11.15
CA ASP A 134 -2.49 -16.21 -12.14
C ASP A 134 -2.92 -15.67 -13.52
N SER A 135 -4.23 -15.45 -13.69
CA SER A 135 -4.85 -14.96 -14.92
C SER A 135 -6.30 -14.51 -14.67
N ALA A 136 -6.89 -13.82 -15.64
CA ALA A 136 -8.29 -13.38 -15.59
C ALA A 136 -9.30 -14.55 -15.51
N ASP A 137 -8.94 -15.73 -16.02
CA ASP A 137 -9.77 -16.94 -15.95
C ASP A 137 -9.64 -17.68 -14.62
N SER A 138 -8.78 -17.20 -13.71
CA SER A 138 -8.55 -17.82 -12.43
C SER A 138 -9.78 -17.68 -11.52
N PRO A 139 -10.18 -18.73 -10.78
CA PRO A 139 -11.21 -18.62 -9.73
C PRO A 139 -10.87 -17.60 -8.63
N ARG A 140 -9.63 -17.09 -8.63
CA ARG A 140 -9.10 -16.11 -7.67
C ARG A 140 -8.80 -14.76 -8.31
N ALA A 141 -9.23 -14.53 -9.56
CA ALA A 141 -8.96 -13.28 -10.28
C ALA A 141 -9.57 -12.04 -9.61
N GLU A 142 -10.72 -12.22 -8.97
CA GLU A 142 -11.43 -11.15 -8.23
C GLU A 142 -11.11 -11.17 -6.73
N LEU A 143 -10.07 -11.90 -6.29
CA LEU A 143 -9.60 -11.86 -4.92
C LEU A 143 -8.41 -10.91 -4.80
N VAL A 144 -8.51 -9.97 -3.87
CA VAL A 144 -7.48 -8.95 -3.61
C VAL A 144 -6.25 -9.58 -2.97
N ASN A 145 -5.10 -9.42 -3.63
CA ASN A 145 -3.80 -9.47 -3.00
C ASN A 145 -3.56 -8.12 -2.28
N GLY A 146 -3.36 -8.16 -0.96
CA GLY A 146 -3.14 -6.96 -0.16
C GLY A 146 -1.80 -6.26 -0.40
N ALA A 147 -0.92 -6.85 -1.22
CA ALA A 147 0.44 -6.38 -1.41
C ALA A 147 0.56 -5.11 -2.25
N ASN A 148 -0.15 -5.03 -3.37
CA ASN A 148 -0.06 -3.89 -4.28
C ASN A 148 -1.45 -3.46 -4.73
N PHE A 149 -1.78 -2.19 -4.51
CA PHE A 149 -3.02 -1.64 -5.02
C PHE A 149 -2.93 -0.13 -5.19
N PHE A 150 -3.70 0.39 -6.13
CA PHE A 150 -3.88 1.81 -6.37
C PHE A 150 -5.23 2.28 -5.83
N VAL A 151 -5.23 3.48 -5.26
CA VAL A 151 -6.43 4.15 -4.76
C VAL A 151 -6.49 5.55 -5.31
N ARG A 152 -7.59 5.87 -6.01
CA ARG A 152 -7.91 7.24 -6.39
C ARG A 152 -8.51 7.98 -5.22
N ALA A 153 -8.07 9.20 -4.96
CA ALA A 153 -8.72 10.05 -3.98
C ALA A 153 -10.06 10.58 -4.48
N ASN A 154 -11.15 10.10 -3.88
CA ASN A 154 -12.49 10.62 -4.08
C ASN A 154 -13.39 10.23 -2.88
N ASN A 155 -14.65 10.68 -2.89
CA ASN A 155 -15.57 10.40 -1.78
C ASN A 155 -15.88 8.90 -1.62
N LYS A 156 -15.89 8.13 -2.71
CA LYS A 156 -16.20 6.70 -2.70
C LYS A 156 -15.08 5.88 -2.06
N SER A 157 -13.83 6.14 -2.47
CA SER A 157 -12.67 5.51 -1.84
C SER A 157 -12.49 5.95 -0.39
N LEU A 158 -12.84 7.20 -0.05
CA LEU A 158 -12.81 7.67 1.33
C LEU A 158 -13.79 6.88 2.21
N GLU A 159 -15.04 6.73 1.74
CA GLU A 159 -16.05 5.91 2.42
C GLU A 159 -15.58 4.46 2.58
N PHE A 160 -15.03 3.88 1.51
CA PHE A 160 -14.51 2.52 1.48
C PHE A 160 -13.42 2.28 2.55
N PHE A 161 -12.40 3.14 2.60
CA PHE A 161 -11.29 2.99 3.54
C PHE A 161 -11.64 3.40 4.97
N ASN A 162 -12.56 4.35 5.18
CA ASN A 162 -13.11 4.62 6.52
C ASN A 162 -13.83 3.38 7.07
N ALA A 163 -14.59 2.66 6.25
CA ALA A 163 -15.25 1.43 6.67
C ALA A 163 -14.26 0.30 6.98
N ILE A 164 -13.19 0.16 6.19
CA ILE A 164 -12.09 -0.77 6.49
C ILE A 164 -11.45 -0.43 7.83
N ALA A 165 -11.03 0.81 8.04
CA ALA A 165 -10.39 1.25 9.26
C ALA A 165 -11.29 1.01 10.49
N ASN A 166 -12.60 1.30 10.37
CA ASN A 166 -13.57 1.06 11.42
C ASN A 166 -13.70 -0.44 11.76
N LYS A 167 -13.77 -1.31 10.76
CA LYS A 167 -13.84 -2.77 10.97
C LYS A 167 -12.55 -3.30 11.60
N LEU A 168 -11.37 -2.93 11.10
CA LEU A 168 -10.09 -3.39 11.67
C LEU A 168 -9.88 -2.95 13.11
N SER A 169 -10.53 -1.87 13.54
CA SER A 169 -10.50 -1.42 14.94
C SER A 169 -11.25 -2.35 15.90
N HIS A 170 -12.11 -3.23 15.39
CA HIS A 170 -12.96 -4.12 16.20
C HIS A 170 -12.82 -5.61 15.85
N TRP A 171 -12.25 -5.94 14.70
CA TRP A 171 -12.21 -7.31 14.18
C TRP A 171 -10.78 -7.74 13.87
N TYR A 172 -10.43 -8.96 14.27
CA TYR A 172 -9.15 -9.58 13.91
C TYR A 172 -9.25 -10.13 12.48
N ALA A 173 -8.82 -9.35 11.50
CA ALA A 173 -8.85 -9.74 10.09
C ALA A 173 -7.79 -8.98 9.29
N PRO A 174 -7.14 -9.61 8.29
CA PRO A 174 -6.32 -8.86 7.34
C PRO A 174 -7.20 -7.89 6.56
N ASP A 175 -6.69 -6.70 6.27
CA ASP A 175 -7.45 -5.69 5.54
C ASP A 175 -7.86 -6.15 4.14
N MET A 176 -7.05 -6.97 3.46
CA MET A 176 -7.39 -7.54 2.16
C MET A 176 -8.68 -8.38 2.22
N ALA A 177 -8.95 -9.09 3.33
CA ALA A 177 -10.19 -9.85 3.48
C ALA A 177 -11.41 -8.92 3.56
N ILE A 178 -11.23 -7.75 4.19
CA ILE A 178 -12.28 -6.73 4.26
C ILE A 178 -12.43 -6.03 2.91
N MET A 179 -11.33 -5.77 2.20
CA MET A 179 -11.34 -5.22 0.83
C MET A 179 -12.11 -6.13 -0.11
N ILE A 180 -11.80 -7.44 -0.13
CA ILE A 180 -12.53 -8.47 -0.90
C ILE A 180 -14.03 -8.38 -0.56
N HIS A 181 -14.38 -8.52 0.72
CA HIS A 181 -15.77 -8.48 1.14
C HIS A 181 -16.48 -7.21 0.65
N GLN A 182 -15.85 -6.04 0.80
CA GLN A 182 -16.45 -4.78 0.37
C GLN A 182 -16.58 -4.68 -1.15
N CYS A 183 -15.58 -5.08 -1.93
CA CYS A 183 -15.69 -5.07 -3.40
C CYS A 183 -16.84 -5.94 -3.91
N TYR A 184 -17.10 -7.08 -3.27
CA TYR A 184 -18.23 -7.95 -3.62
C TYR A 184 -19.60 -7.45 -3.15
N THR A 185 -19.65 -6.79 -2.00
CA THR A 185 -20.94 -6.43 -1.36
C THR A 185 -21.35 -4.99 -1.58
N TRP A 186 -20.40 -4.10 -1.85
CA TRP A 186 -20.66 -2.69 -2.14
C TRP A 186 -20.72 -2.55 -3.66
N GLY A 187 -21.91 -2.75 -4.23
CA GLY A 187 -22.09 -2.67 -5.68
C GLY A 187 -21.50 -1.39 -6.29
N HIS A 188 -21.23 -1.42 -7.60
CA HIS A 188 -20.45 -0.40 -8.33
C HIS A 188 -20.88 1.07 -8.14
N ASN A 189 -22.14 1.32 -7.76
CA ASN A 189 -22.62 2.66 -7.45
C ASN A 189 -21.91 3.26 -6.22
N ARG A 190 -21.56 2.44 -5.23
CA ARG A 190 -20.91 2.87 -3.98
C ARG A 190 -19.39 2.94 -4.10
N SER A 191 -18.77 1.95 -4.75
CA SER A 191 -17.33 1.92 -5.01
C SER A 191 -17.02 1.00 -6.18
N LYS A 192 -16.17 1.43 -7.11
CA LYS A 192 -15.72 0.60 -8.24
C LYS A 192 -14.34 0.00 -7.96
N CYS A 193 -14.30 -1.31 -7.71
CA CYS A 193 -13.07 -2.08 -7.64
C CYS A 193 -12.76 -2.71 -9.01
N GLU A 194 -11.50 -2.68 -9.40
CA GLU A 194 -10.96 -3.38 -10.57
C GLU A 194 -9.78 -4.27 -10.14
N PHE A 195 -9.45 -5.28 -10.94
CA PHE A 195 -8.40 -6.25 -10.64
C PHE A 195 -7.38 -6.35 -11.78
N MET A 196 -6.08 -6.44 -11.43
CA MET A 196 -4.95 -6.62 -12.36
C MET A 196 -4.13 -7.86 -12.04
#